data_AF-A0A2E0GYK4-F1
#
_entry.id   AF-A0A2E0GYK4-F1
#
_cell.length_a   1.000
_cell.length_b   1.000
_cell.length_c   1.000
_cell.angle_alpha   90.00
_cell.angle_beta   90.00
_cell.angle_gamma   90.00
#
_symmetry.space_group_name_H-M   'P 1'
#
loop_
_entity.id
_entity.type
_entity.pdbx_description
1 polymer ?
#
loop_
_entity_poly.entity_id
_entity_poly.type
_entity_poly.pdbx_seq_one_letter_code
_entity_poly.pdbx_strand_id
1 'polypeptide(L)'
;MKDQITFDLPTTFVFILFFLSEVVLGIIPPELFMIWSITSKPLEIYPIYVLAFSVISYLAGFVAFLFGKYLHKTWLYEIMKKNIIGKYERKIYSFGWLVIVVAAITPLPFSATCAVIGAIGFDRKKYLFYSLARFVRYLIYGFFIWLAHPF
;
A
#
# COMPACT_ATOMS: atom_id res chain seq x y z
N MET A 1 7.38 28.78 18.93
CA MET A 1 8.08 27.56 19.38
C MET A 1 8.18 26.64 18.18
N LYS A 2 9.38 26.26 17.76
CA LYS A 2 9.58 25.31 16.65
C LYS A 2 9.41 23.91 17.23
N ASP A 3 8.22 23.35 17.12
CA ASP A 3 8.03 21.91 17.32
C ASP A 3 8.75 21.22 16.16
N GLN A 4 10.01 20.86 16.41
CA GLN A 4 10.82 20.14 15.45
C GLN A 4 10.19 18.76 15.24
N ILE A 5 10.10 18.36 13.97
CA ILE A 5 9.80 17.00 13.56
C ILE A 5 10.93 16.10 14.10
N THR A 6 10.75 15.62 15.31
CA THR A 6 11.70 14.72 15.97
C THR A 6 11.31 13.30 15.59
N PHE A 7 12.06 12.73 14.65
CA PHE A 7 12.02 11.30 14.36
C PHE A 7 12.74 10.57 15.50
N ASP A 8 12.04 10.45 16.63
CA ASP A 8 12.53 9.67 17.76
C ASP A 8 12.72 8.20 17.35
N LEU A 9 13.60 7.49 18.05
CA LEU A 9 13.82 6.04 17.86
C LEU A 9 12.50 5.23 17.81
N PRO A 10 11.48 5.52 18.65
CA PRO A 10 10.17 4.88 18.55
C PRO A 10 9.43 5.17 17.23
N THR A 11 9.48 6.41 16.74
CA THR A 11 8.79 6.81 15.51
C THR A 11 9.38 6.10 14.29
N THR A 12 10.72 6.04 14.21
CA THR A 12 11.43 5.32 13.14
C THR A 12 11.10 3.83 13.16
N PHE A 13 11.06 3.23 14.35
CA PHE A 13 10.69 1.82 14.51
C PHE A 13 9.26 1.55 14.00
N VAL A 14 8.30 2.43 14.29
CA VAL A 14 6.92 2.31 13.80
C VAL A 14 6.85 2.38 12.27
N PHE A 15 7.60 3.29 11.63
CA PHE A 15 7.65 3.35 10.17
C PHE A 15 8.27 2.10 9.54
N ILE A 16 9.33 1.55 10.14
CA ILE A 16 9.95 0.30 9.67
C ILE A 16 8.96 -0.87 9.81
N LEU A 17 8.31 -0.98 10.97
CA LEU A 17 7.30 -2.02 11.22
C LEU A 17 6.15 -1.92 10.23
N PHE A 18 5.66 -0.71 9.98
CA PHE A 18 4.63 -0.43 9.00
C PHE A 18 5.06 -0.82 7.59
N PHE A 19 6.26 -0.41 7.16
CA PHE A 19 6.80 -0.77 5.84
C PHE A 19 6.91 -2.29 5.68
N LEU A 20 7.44 -3.00 6.69
CA LEU A 20 7.60 -4.45 6.64
C LEU A 20 6.23 -5.15 6.57
N SER A 21 5.25 -4.68 7.34
CA SER A 21 3.87 -5.17 7.28
C SER A 21 3.27 -5.02 5.89
N GLU A 22 3.42 -3.83 5.30
CA GLU A 22 2.92 -3.53 3.96
C GLU A 22 3.59 -4.38 2.90
N VAL A 23 4.91 -4.54 2.94
CA VAL A 23 5.65 -5.34 1.95
C VAL A 23 5.23 -6.80 1.99
N VAL A 24 5.16 -7.42 3.18
CA VAL A 24 4.94 -8.87 3.31
C VAL A 24 3.53 -9.25 2.84
N LEU A 25 2.48 -8.61 3.36
CA LEU A 25 1.10 -8.96 2.99
C LEU A 25 0.08 -7.82 3.16
N GLY A 26 0.42 -6.70 3.80
CA GLY A 26 -0.57 -5.68 4.17
C GLY A 26 -1.59 -6.17 5.19
N ILE A 27 -1.21 -7.12 6.06
CA ILE A 27 -2.10 -7.71 7.08
C ILE A 27 -2.48 -6.69 8.13
N ILE A 28 -1.52 -5.87 8.58
CA ILE A 28 -1.79 -4.89 9.62
C ILE A 28 -2.48 -3.71 8.97
N PRO A 29 -3.73 -3.40 9.37
CA PRO A 29 -4.47 -2.29 8.80
C PRO A 29 -3.70 -0.97 9.00
N PRO A 30 -3.50 -0.15 7.96
CA PRO A 30 -2.80 1.13 8.09
C PRO A 30 -3.48 2.09 9.07
N GLU A 31 -4.76 1.90 9.31
CA GLU A 31 -5.56 2.66 10.28
C GLU A 31 -5.00 2.57 11.69
N LEU A 32 -4.43 1.44 12.09
CA LEU A 32 -3.81 1.28 13.42
C LEU A 32 -2.62 2.24 13.60
N PHE A 33 -1.82 2.43 12.54
CA PHE A 33 -0.67 3.33 12.57
C PHE A 33 -1.10 4.80 12.55
N MET A 34 -2.20 5.12 11.83
CA MET A 34 -2.79 6.46 11.86
C MET A 34 -3.38 6.78 13.24
N ILE A 35 -4.12 5.85 13.87
CA ILE A 35 -4.62 6.00 15.24
C ILE A 35 -3.45 6.21 16.22
N TRP A 36 -2.40 5.40 16.10
CA TRP A 36 -1.20 5.59 16.92
C TRP A 36 -0.61 7.00 16.76
N SER A 37 -0.54 7.53 15.54
CA SER A 37 0.04 8.85 15.29
C SER A 37 -0.79 10.00 15.86
N ILE A 38 -2.12 9.90 15.87
CA ILE A 38 -2.98 10.97 16.43
C ILE A 38 -2.98 10.95 17.97
N THR A 39 -2.84 9.78 18.59
CA THR A 39 -2.80 9.65 20.06
C THR A 39 -1.42 9.94 20.64
N SER A 40 -0.34 9.63 19.92
CA SER A 40 1.02 9.69 20.45
C SER A 40 1.82 10.94 20.05
N LYS A 41 1.32 11.73 19.10
CA LYS A 41 2.00 12.91 18.56
C LYS A 41 1.06 14.12 18.50
N PRO A 42 1.59 15.36 18.47
CA PRO A 42 0.78 16.56 18.35
C PRO A 42 -0.15 16.53 17.12
N LEU A 43 -1.36 17.07 17.29
CA LEU A 43 -2.40 17.07 16.25
C LEU A 43 -1.97 17.82 14.97
N GLU A 44 -1.14 18.87 15.13
CA GLU A 44 -0.67 19.70 14.01
C GLU A 44 0.18 18.93 12.99
N ILE A 45 0.90 17.91 13.45
CA ILE A 45 1.78 17.08 12.60
C ILE A 45 1.07 15.85 12.04
N TYR A 46 -0.14 15.53 12.50
CA TYR A 46 -0.87 14.35 12.06
C TYR A 46 -1.04 14.22 10.52
N PRO A 47 -1.39 15.29 9.77
CA PRO A 47 -1.49 15.21 8.31
C PRO A 47 -0.19 14.78 7.63
N ILE A 48 0.97 15.16 8.21
CA ILE A 48 2.29 14.79 7.71
C ILE A 48 2.54 13.30 7.92
N TYR A 49 2.13 12.74 9.06
CA TYR A 49 2.21 11.29 9.32
C TYR A 49 1.32 10.49 8.37
N VAL A 50 0.08 10.92 8.14
CA VAL A 50 -0.83 10.28 7.16
C VAL A 50 -0.21 10.28 5.76
N LEU A 51 0.36 11.42 5.34
CA LEU A 51 1.07 11.52 4.06
C LEU A 51 2.27 10.56 4.02
N ALA A 52 3.10 10.54 5.07
CA ALA A 52 4.26 9.65 5.15
C ALA A 52 3.85 8.17 5.03
N PHE A 53 2.83 7.73 5.76
CA PHE A 53 2.30 6.38 5.67
C PHE A 53 1.79 6.07 4.25
N SER A 54 1.06 6.99 3.63
CA SER A 54 0.56 6.80 2.26
C SER A 54 1.70 6.62 1.24
N VAL A 55 2.79 7.39 1.36
CA VAL A 55 3.97 7.29 0.49
C VAL A 55 4.70 5.98 0.72
N ILE A 56 4.96 5.59 1.97
CA ILE A 56 5.62 4.32 2.30
C ILE A 56 4.82 3.15 1.75
N SER A 57 3.50 3.20 1.91
CA SER A 57 2.59 2.16 1.46
C SER A 57 2.51 2.06 -0.07
N TYR A 58 2.55 3.20 -0.77
CA TYR A 58 2.66 3.25 -2.22
C TYR A 58 3.98 2.65 -2.71
N LEU A 59 5.09 3.00 -2.08
CA LEU A 59 6.41 2.45 -2.40
C LEU A 59 6.50 0.94 -2.13
N ALA A 60 5.95 0.46 -1.01
CA ALA A 60 5.89 -0.96 -0.69
C ALA A 60 5.13 -1.74 -1.78
N GLY A 61 3.96 -1.23 -2.20
CA GLY A 61 3.21 -1.82 -3.31
C GLY A 61 4.00 -1.82 -4.62
N PHE A 62 4.74 -0.75 -4.92
CA PHE A 62 5.58 -0.68 -6.11
C PHE A 62 6.73 -1.69 -6.09
N VAL A 63 7.37 -1.89 -4.93
CA VAL A 63 8.38 -2.94 -4.73
C VAL A 63 7.77 -4.33 -4.97
N ALA A 64 6.59 -4.59 -4.42
CA ALA A 64 5.87 -5.85 -4.64
C ALA A 64 5.50 -6.06 -6.11
N PHE A 65 5.06 -5.01 -6.80
CA PHE A 65 4.80 -5.04 -8.25
C PHE A 65 6.05 -5.36 -9.06
N LEU A 66 7.20 -4.76 -8.74
CA LEU A 66 8.47 -5.07 -9.39
C LEU A 66 8.91 -6.50 -9.11
N PHE A 67 8.76 -6.98 -7.88
CA PHE A 67 9.03 -8.35 -7.50
C PHE A 67 8.16 -9.34 -8.30
N GLY A 68 6.86 -9.07 -8.38
CA GLY A 68 5.96 -9.84 -9.24
C GLY A 68 6.40 -9.86 -10.70
N LYS A 69 6.77 -8.68 -11.24
CA LYS A 69 7.24 -8.57 -12.63
C LYS A 69 8.56 -9.32 -12.88
N TYR A 70 9.42 -9.41 -11.87
CA TYR A 70 10.61 -10.25 -11.93
C TYR A 70 10.24 -11.75 -11.96
N LEU A 71 9.26 -12.16 -11.13
CA LEU A 71 8.77 -13.53 -11.07
C LEU A 71 8.08 -13.99 -12.36
N HIS A 72 7.55 -13.08 -13.19
CA HIS A 72 6.89 -13.41 -14.48
C HIS A 72 7.72 -14.36 -15.37
N LYS A 73 9.06 -14.29 -15.29
CA LYS A 73 9.97 -15.13 -16.10
C LYS A 73 10.46 -16.40 -15.39
N THR A 74 9.97 -16.69 -14.21
CA THR A 74 10.44 -17.82 -13.39
C THR A 74 9.44 -18.97 -13.39
N TRP A 75 9.90 -20.17 -13.02
CA TRP A 75 9.08 -21.38 -12.90
C TRP A 75 7.85 -21.20 -11.98
N LEU A 76 7.94 -20.34 -10.97
CA LEU A 76 6.81 -19.95 -10.12
C LEU A 76 5.66 -19.34 -10.92
N TYR A 77 5.94 -18.50 -11.92
CA TYR A 77 4.91 -17.97 -12.80
C TYR A 77 4.27 -19.07 -13.65
N GLU A 78 5.04 -20.03 -14.15
CA GLU A 78 4.49 -21.15 -14.93
C GLU A 78 3.52 -21.99 -14.11
N ILE A 79 3.80 -22.23 -12.83
CA ILE A 79 2.88 -22.91 -11.90
C ILE A 79 1.63 -22.07 -11.66
N MET A 80 1.79 -20.77 -11.35
CA MET A 80 0.66 -19.88 -11.11
C MET A 80 -0.21 -19.73 -12.38
N LYS A 81 0.41 -19.69 -13.56
CA LYS A 81 -0.25 -19.68 -14.86
C LYS A 81 -1.02 -20.97 -15.11
N LYS A 82 -0.42 -22.12 -14.82
CA LYS A 82 -1.06 -23.42 -14.99
C LYS A 82 -2.25 -23.64 -14.05
N ASN A 83 -2.16 -23.16 -12.80
CA ASN A 83 -3.15 -23.46 -11.75
C ASN A 83 -4.19 -22.35 -11.49
N ILE A 84 -3.84 -21.07 -11.64
CA ILE A 84 -4.66 -19.93 -11.17
C ILE A 84 -4.92 -18.92 -12.29
N ILE A 85 -3.87 -18.53 -13.02
CA ILE A 85 -3.90 -17.34 -13.88
C ILE A 85 -4.33 -17.68 -15.31
N GLY A 86 -4.03 -18.87 -15.85
CA GLY A 86 -4.15 -19.17 -17.29
C GLY A 86 -5.54 -18.95 -17.89
N LYS A 87 -6.62 -19.24 -17.15
CA LYS A 87 -8.01 -18.98 -17.61
C LYS A 87 -8.42 -17.50 -17.52
N TYR A 88 -7.77 -16.73 -16.65
CA TYR A 88 -8.12 -15.34 -16.34
C TYR A 88 -7.08 -14.32 -16.82
N GLU A 89 -5.93 -14.76 -17.35
CA GLU A 89 -4.78 -13.93 -17.74
C GLU A 89 -5.21 -12.79 -18.66
N ARG A 90 -6.01 -13.09 -19.68
CA ARG A 90 -6.52 -12.09 -20.64
C ARG A 90 -7.47 -11.08 -20.00
N LYS A 91 -8.29 -11.52 -19.03
CA LYS A 91 -9.19 -10.65 -18.28
C LYS A 91 -8.43 -9.79 -17.28
N ILE A 92 -7.50 -10.36 -16.52
CA ILE A 92 -6.69 -9.61 -15.54
C ILE A 92 -5.75 -8.64 -16.26
N TYR A 93 -5.25 -8.98 -17.44
CA TYR A 93 -4.47 -8.05 -18.25
C TYR A 93 -5.34 -6.88 -18.75
N SER A 94 -6.56 -7.16 -19.21
CA SER A 94 -7.50 -6.13 -19.70
C SER A 94 -8.06 -5.24 -18.57
N PHE A 95 -8.37 -5.83 -17.41
CA PHE A 95 -8.98 -5.16 -16.26
C PHE A 95 -8.00 -4.94 -15.10
N GLY A 96 -6.69 -5.05 -15.33
CA GLY A 96 -5.68 -4.96 -14.27
C GLY A 96 -5.71 -3.62 -13.56
N TRP A 97 -6.10 -2.56 -14.26
CA TRP A 97 -6.31 -1.24 -13.68
C TRP A 97 -7.44 -1.22 -12.63
N LEU A 98 -8.57 -1.91 -12.89
CA LEU A 98 -9.67 -2.02 -11.92
C LEU A 98 -9.22 -2.78 -10.68
N VAL A 99 -8.48 -3.88 -10.87
CA VAL A 99 -7.99 -4.69 -9.77
C VAL A 99 -7.06 -3.88 -8.85
N ILE A 100 -6.16 -3.07 -9.43
CA ILE A 100 -5.30 -2.16 -8.67
C ILE A 100 -6.15 -1.14 -7.89
N VAL A 101 -7.09 -0.46 -8.55
CA VAL A 101 -7.91 0.59 -7.92
C VAL A 101 -8.77 0.02 -6.80
N VAL A 102 -9.43 -1.12 -7.04
CA VAL A 102 -10.26 -1.80 -6.02
C VAL A 102 -9.39 -2.21 -4.84
N ALA A 103 -8.24 -2.84 -5.05
CA ALA A 103 -7.33 -3.22 -3.96
C ALA A 103 -6.73 -2.02 -3.23
N ALA A 104 -6.57 -0.87 -3.90
CA ALA A 104 -6.08 0.35 -3.27
C ALA A 104 -7.10 1.02 -2.34
N ILE A 105 -8.39 0.87 -2.66
CA ILE A 105 -9.50 1.49 -1.90
C ILE A 105 -10.04 0.53 -0.84
N THR A 106 -10.16 -0.75 -1.15
CA THR A 106 -10.69 -1.79 -0.24
C THR A 106 -9.63 -2.24 0.77
N PRO A 107 -10.03 -2.85 1.92
CA PRO A 107 -9.10 -3.38 2.92
C PRO A 107 -8.41 -4.69 2.44
N LEU A 108 -8.26 -4.87 1.13
CA LEU A 108 -7.59 -6.02 0.56
C LEU A 108 -6.06 -5.89 0.69
N PRO A 109 -5.33 -7.02 0.74
CA PRO A 109 -3.88 -7.01 0.76
C PRO A 109 -3.33 -6.42 -0.54
N PHE A 110 -3.00 -5.13 -0.50
CA PHE A 110 -2.59 -4.38 -1.68
C PHE A 110 -1.26 -4.85 -2.25
N SER A 111 -0.26 -5.10 -1.40
CA SER A 111 1.06 -5.57 -1.83
C SER A 111 0.97 -6.91 -2.58
N ALA A 112 0.18 -7.86 -2.06
CA ALA A 112 -0.07 -9.13 -2.74
C ALA A 112 -0.75 -8.92 -4.10
N THR A 113 -1.75 -8.04 -4.17
CA THR A 113 -2.41 -7.70 -5.43
C THR A 113 -1.44 -7.08 -6.43
N CYS A 114 -0.58 -6.17 -5.98
CA CYS A 114 0.45 -5.54 -6.79
C CYS A 114 1.44 -6.56 -7.36
N ALA A 115 1.88 -7.52 -6.53
CA ALA A 115 2.74 -8.61 -6.96
C ALA A 115 2.09 -9.48 -8.04
N VAL A 116 0.81 -9.85 -7.88
CA VAL A 116 0.07 -10.61 -8.91
C VAL A 116 -0.04 -9.83 -10.22
N ILE A 117 -0.41 -8.55 -10.14
CA ILE A 117 -0.53 -7.68 -11.32
C ILE A 117 0.82 -7.49 -12.03
N GLY A 118 1.89 -7.35 -11.26
CA GLY A 118 3.26 -7.34 -11.77
C GLY A 118 3.64 -8.65 -12.46
N ALA A 119 3.31 -9.77 -11.84
CA ALA A 119 3.56 -11.11 -12.36
C ALA A 119 2.79 -11.42 -13.64
N ILE A 120 1.67 -10.76 -13.92
CA ILE A 120 0.92 -10.90 -15.18
C ILE A 120 1.51 -10.01 -16.30
N GLY A 121 2.53 -9.20 -15.99
CA GLY A 121 3.22 -8.38 -16.99
C GLY A 121 2.52 -7.04 -17.26
N PHE A 122 1.72 -6.53 -16.33
CA PHE A 122 1.05 -5.24 -16.48
C PHE A 122 2.04 -4.08 -16.71
N ASP A 123 1.57 -3.03 -17.39
CA ASP A 123 2.41 -1.88 -17.72
C ASP A 123 2.77 -1.07 -16.46
N ARG A 124 4.06 -0.69 -16.33
CA ARG A 124 4.56 -0.01 -15.14
C ARG A 124 3.98 1.39 -14.99
N LYS A 125 3.83 2.13 -16.09
CA LYS A 125 3.33 3.52 -16.08
C LYS A 125 1.86 3.54 -15.70
N LYS A 126 1.08 2.62 -16.27
CA LYS A 126 -0.33 2.42 -15.89
C LYS A 126 -0.45 2.04 -14.42
N TYR A 127 0.36 1.10 -13.93
CA TYR A 127 0.36 0.71 -12.52
C TYR A 127 0.57 1.91 -11.61
N LEU A 128 1.63 2.70 -11.83
CA LEU A 128 1.95 3.88 -11.01
C LEU A 128 0.75 4.83 -10.95
N PHE A 129 0.14 5.13 -12.10
CA PHE A 129 -1.04 6.00 -12.16
C PHE A 129 -2.23 5.46 -11.36
N TYR A 130 -2.62 4.19 -11.53
CA TYR A 130 -3.79 3.61 -10.85
C TYR A 130 -3.54 3.38 -9.35
N SER A 131 -2.31 3.06 -8.96
CA SER A 131 -1.93 2.90 -7.55
C SER A 131 -2.00 4.20 -6.75
N LEU A 132 -2.11 5.37 -7.40
CA LEU A 132 -2.37 6.65 -6.73
C LEU A 132 -3.70 6.66 -5.96
N ALA A 133 -4.66 5.80 -6.32
CA ALA A 133 -5.90 5.61 -5.56
C ALA A 133 -5.64 5.27 -4.08
N ARG A 134 -4.45 4.75 -3.76
CA ARG A 134 -4.02 4.50 -2.39
C ARG A 134 -3.95 5.78 -1.57
N PHE A 135 -3.46 6.89 -2.13
CA PHE A 135 -3.45 8.18 -1.42
C PHE A 135 -4.86 8.61 -1.04
N VAL A 136 -5.84 8.40 -1.92
CA VAL A 136 -7.26 8.69 -1.64
C VAL A 136 -7.75 7.90 -0.43
N ARG A 137 -7.42 6.61 -0.34
CA ARG A 137 -7.74 5.78 0.83
C ARG A 137 -7.19 6.37 2.13
N TYR A 138 -5.89 6.69 2.17
CA TYR A 138 -5.25 7.26 3.36
C TYR A 138 -5.82 8.63 3.73
N LEU A 139 -6.14 9.47 2.74
CA LEU A 139 -6.78 10.77 2.99
C LEU A 139 -8.17 10.59 3.62
N ILE A 140 -8.99 9.69 3.08
CA ILE A 140 -10.34 9.41 3.60
C ILE A 140 -10.26 8.88 5.03
N TYR A 141 -9.49 7.81 5.27
CA TYR A 141 -9.39 7.23 6.61
C TYR A 141 -8.70 8.18 7.60
N GLY A 142 -7.66 8.88 7.16
CA GLY A 142 -6.97 9.87 7.98
C GLY A 142 -7.92 10.98 8.44
N PHE A 143 -8.77 11.47 7.54
CA PHE A 143 -9.81 12.45 7.84
C PHE A 143 -10.87 11.91 8.82
N PHE A 144 -11.37 10.69 8.60
CA PHE A 144 -12.34 10.07 9.52
C PHE A 144 -11.76 9.86 10.92
N ILE A 145 -10.51 9.42 11.03
CA ILE A 145 -9.83 9.23 12.32
C ILE A 145 -9.65 10.58 13.02
N TRP A 146 -9.26 11.62 12.28
CA TRP A 146 -9.14 12.98 12.81
C TRP A 146 -10.47 13.51 13.34
N LEU A 147 -11.56 13.30 12.59
CA LEU A 147 -12.91 13.71 12.98
C LEU A 147 -13.43 12.92 14.20
N ALA A 148 -13.07 11.64 14.32
CA ALA A 148 -13.52 10.76 15.40
C ALA A 148 -12.71 10.93 16.70
N HIS A 149 -11.57 11.65 16.66
CA HIS A 149 -10.77 11.89 17.84
C HIS A 149 -11.48 12.90 18.76
N PRO A 150 -11.91 12.49 19.98
CA PRO A 150 -12.53 13.42 20.92
C PRO A 150 -11.49 14.47 21.33
N PHE A 151 -11.89 15.74 21.31
CA PHE A 151 -11.09 16.87 21.77
C PHE A 151 -10.78 16.77 23.27
#